data_AF-A0A1F7ICL2-F1
#
_entry.id   AF-A0A1F7ICL2-F1
#
_cell.length_a   1.000
_cell.length_b   1.000
_cell.length_c   1.000
_cell.angle_alpha   90.00
_cell.angle_beta   90.00
_cell.angle_gamma   90.00
#
_symmetry.space_group_name_H-M   'P 1'
#
loop_
_entity.id
_entity.type
_entity.pdbx_description
1 polymer ?
#
loop_
_entity_poly.entity_id
_entity_poly.type
_entity_poly.pdbx_seq_one_letter_code
_entity_poly.pdbx_strand_id
1 'polypeptide(L)'
;MKNPKYLDEAFKEVNKELLEMFRKKHKDYGKGNILDMGELGISFRISEKFNRIKHLLMSGKKPTNESIEESWIDIAVYAIIAVLLKRSWFKKLEMKEKTTSNR
;
A
#
# COMPACT_ATOMS: atom_id res chain seq x y z
N MET A 1 -20.39 5.48 1.38
CA MET A 1 -19.81 6.77 0.93
C MET A 1 -20.54 7.20 -0.33
N LYS A 2 -20.70 8.50 -0.61
CA LYS A 2 -21.27 8.94 -1.90
C LYS A 2 -20.30 8.57 -3.02
N ASN A 3 -20.80 8.05 -4.14
CA ASN A 3 -19.96 7.84 -5.31
C ASN A 3 -19.38 9.19 -5.78
N PRO A 4 -18.08 9.24 -6.10
CA PRO A 4 -17.45 10.44 -6.61
C PRO A 4 -18.09 10.85 -7.95
N LYS A 5 -18.23 12.15 -8.17
CA LYS A 5 -18.78 12.70 -9.42
C LYS A 5 -17.69 13.00 -10.43
N TYR A 6 -16.50 13.37 -9.96
CA TYR A 6 -15.35 13.73 -10.79
C TYR A 6 -14.16 12.78 -10.56
N LEU A 7 -13.27 12.69 -11.56
CA LEU A 7 -12.16 11.74 -11.55
C LEU A 7 -11.14 12.03 -10.42
N ASP A 8 -10.89 13.31 -10.15
CA ASP A 8 -10.02 13.77 -9.06
C ASP A 8 -10.61 13.49 -7.67
N GLU A 9 -11.95 13.57 -7.53
CA GLU A 9 -12.63 13.09 -6.32
C GLU A 9 -12.43 11.59 -6.14
N ALA A 10 -12.60 10.78 -7.20
CA ALA A 10 -12.39 9.34 -7.14
C ALA A 10 -10.93 9.00 -6.80
N PHE A 11 -9.97 9.67 -7.43
CA PHE A 11 -8.55 9.51 -7.15
C PHE A 11 -8.21 9.86 -5.69
N LYS A 12 -8.85 10.91 -5.15
CA LYS A 12 -8.71 11.29 -3.74
C LYS A 12 -9.26 10.22 -2.80
N GLU A 13 -10.41 9.60 -3.10
CA GLU A 13 -10.95 8.51 -2.29
C GLU A 13 -10.02 7.29 -2.30
N VAL A 14 -9.48 6.89 -3.46
CA VAL A 14 -8.49 5.81 -3.55
C VAL A 14 -7.23 6.13 -2.73
N ASN A 15 -6.72 7.37 -2.77
CA ASN A 15 -5.57 7.74 -1.94
C ASN A 15 -5.83 7.64 -0.43
N LYS A 16 -7.08 7.84 0.03
CA LYS A 16 -7.43 7.61 1.44
C LYS A 16 -7.34 6.13 1.76
N GLU A 17 -7.83 5.27 0.89
CA GLU A 17 -7.74 3.82 1.03
C GLU A 17 -6.28 3.36 1.07
N LEU A 18 -5.41 3.88 0.20
CA LEU A 18 -3.97 3.60 0.23
C LEU A 18 -3.35 3.95 1.60
N LEU A 19 -3.72 5.11 2.16
CA LEU A 19 -3.24 5.54 3.47
C LEU A 19 -3.75 4.64 4.60
N GLU A 20 -5.00 4.19 4.54
CA GLU A 20 -5.58 3.26 5.51
C GLU A 20 -4.92 1.88 5.43
N MET A 21 -4.68 1.37 4.22
CA MET A 21 -3.96 0.13 3.99
C MET A 21 -2.53 0.21 4.52
N PHE A 22 -1.83 1.31 4.24
CA PHE A 22 -0.51 1.58 4.79
C PHE A 22 -0.52 1.55 6.32
N ARG A 23 -1.46 2.28 6.96
CA ARG A 23 -1.60 2.31 8.43
C ARG A 23 -1.81 0.92 9.03
N LYS A 24 -2.72 0.12 8.44
CA LYS A 24 -3.01 -1.24 8.89
C LYS A 24 -1.77 -2.12 8.82
N LYS A 25 -1.14 -2.20 7.65
CA LYS A 25 0.08 -3.01 7.46
C LYS A 25 1.25 -2.55 8.32
N HIS A 26 1.44 -1.24 8.45
CA HIS A 26 2.50 -0.70 9.28
C HIS A 26 2.34 -1.07 10.76
N LYS A 27 1.09 -1.11 11.25
CA LYS A 27 0.80 -1.56 12.61
C LYS A 27 1.18 -3.04 12.83
N ASP A 28 0.97 -3.88 11.81
CA ASP A 28 1.21 -5.32 11.91
C ASP A 28 2.69 -5.68 11.71
N TYR A 29 3.42 -5.00 10.80
CA TYR A 29 4.78 -5.36 10.39
C TYR A 29 5.88 -4.40 10.87
N GLY A 30 5.53 -3.18 11.28
CA GLY A 30 6.51 -2.14 11.61
C GLY A 30 7.41 -1.73 10.43
N LYS A 31 8.61 -1.25 10.74
CA LYS A 31 9.58 -0.70 9.75
C LYS A 31 10.67 -1.69 9.30
N GLY A 32 11.00 -2.68 10.13
CA GLY A 32 12.24 -3.47 10.03
C GLY A 32 12.50 -4.02 8.62
N ASN A 33 11.59 -4.86 8.12
CA ASN A 33 11.73 -5.51 6.81
C ASN A 33 11.97 -4.53 5.65
N ILE A 34 11.33 -3.35 5.68
CA ILE A 34 11.49 -2.35 4.61
C ILE A 34 12.83 -1.64 4.74
N LEU A 35 13.28 -1.33 5.95
CA LEU A 35 14.57 -0.69 6.19
C LEU A 35 15.74 -1.62 5.87
N ASP A 36 15.61 -2.90 6.18
CA ASP A 36 16.66 -3.91 5.95
C ASP A 36 16.85 -4.20 4.46
N MET A 37 15.75 -4.38 3.71
CA MET A 37 15.82 -4.72 2.29
C MET A 37 15.93 -3.49 1.37
N GLY A 38 15.57 -2.31 1.86
CA GLY A 38 15.56 -1.07 1.10
C GLY A 38 14.72 -1.11 -0.18
N GLU A 39 15.09 -0.27 -1.16
CA GLU A 39 14.36 -0.16 -2.43
C GLU A 39 14.31 -1.46 -3.24
N LEU A 40 15.37 -2.28 -3.16
CA LEU A 40 15.44 -3.56 -3.86
C LEU A 40 14.34 -4.51 -3.35
N GLY A 41 14.18 -4.63 -2.02
CA GLY A 41 13.09 -5.42 -1.45
C GLY A 41 11.70 -4.93 -1.85
N ILE A 42 11.52 -3.61 -1.93
CA ILE A 42 10.27 -3.02 -2.40
C ILE A 42 10.01 -3.41 -3.86
N SER A 43 11.02 -3.34 -4.73
CA SER A 43 10.87 -3.71 -6.16
C SER A 43 10.49 -5.18 -6.35
N PHE A 44 11.03 -6.10 -5.53
CA PHE A 44 10.65 -7.51 -5.59
C PHE A 44 9.19 -7.71 -5.20
N ARG A 45 8.74 -7.07 -4.11
CA ARG A 45 7.34 -7.14 -3.66
C ARG A 45 6.36 -6.61 -4.72
N ILE A 46 6.72 -5.51 -5.40
CA ILE A 46 5.94 -4.99 -6.53
C ILE A 46 5.90 -6.01 -7.68
N SER A 47 7.04 -6.60 -8.04
CA SER A 47 7.14 -7.59 -9.12
C SER A 47 6.26 -8.82 -8.85
N GLU A 48 6.25 -9.35 -7.62
CA GLU A 48 5.40 -10.47 -7.22
C GLU A 48 3.91 -10.16 -7.42
N LYS A 49 3.45 -8.99 -6.95
CA LYS A 49 2.06 -8.55 -7.13
C LYS A 49 1.71 -8.33 -8.59
N PHE A 50 2.62 -7.75 -9.36
CA PHE A 50 2.40 -7.51 -10.78
C PHE A 50 2.30 -8.82 -11.57
N ASN A 51 3.19 -9.79 -11.29
CA ASN A 51 3.14 -11.11 -11.93
C ASN A 51 1.84 -11.86 -11.59
N ARG A 52 1.36 -11.72 -10.35
CA ARG A 52 0.07 -12.26 -9.93
C ARG A 52 -1.09 -11.66 -10.72
N ILE A 53 -1.12 -10.33 -10.88
CA ILE A 53 -2.13 -9.64 -11.69
C ILE A 53 -2.12 -10.18 -13.13
N LYS A 54 -0.93 -10.27 -13.74
CA LYS A 54 -0.77 -10.84 -15.09
C LYS A 54 -1.34 -12.25 -15.18
N HIS A 55 -1.01 -13.11 -14.21
CA HIS A 55 -1.51 -14.49 -14.19
C HIS A 55 -3.04 -14.57 -14.13
N LEU A 56 -3.68 -13.77 -13.27
CA LEU A 56 -5.14 -13.76 -13.15
C LEU A 56 -5.82 -13.22 -14.41
N LEU A 57 -5.30 -12.12 -14.98
CA LEU A 57 -5.83 -11.54 -16.21
C LEU A 57 -5.70 -12.51 -17.40
N MET A 58 -4.56 -13.19 -17.52
CA MET A 58 -4.33 -14.14 -18.62
C MET A 58 -5.14 -15.43 -18.46
N SER A 59 -5.37 -15.89 -17.23
CA SER A 59 -6.10 -17.14 -16.98
C SER A 59 -7.61 -16.97 -16.96
N GLY A 60 -8.12 -15.75 -16.81
CA GLY A 60 -9.56 -15.47 -16.63
C GLY A 60 -10.15 -16.07 -15.35
N LYS A 61 -9.30 -16.63 -14.46
CA LYS A 61 -9.74 -17.26 -13.22
C LYS A 61 -10.16 -16.22 -12.21
N LYS A 62 -11.19 -16.53 -11.43
CA LYS A 62 -11.57 -15.71 -10.28
C LYS A 62 -10.48 -15.85 -9.19
N PRO A 63 -10.01 -14.74 -8.61
CA PRO A 63 -9.08 -14.79 -7.49
C PRO A 63 -9.72 -15.49 -6.29
N THR A 64 -8.95 -16.34 -5.60
CA THR A 64 -9.40 -17.08 -4.40
C THR A 64 -9.04 -16.38 -3.09
N ASN A 65 -7.89 -15.70 -3.02
CA ASN A 65 -7.40 -15.07 -1.79
C ASN A 65 -7.46 -13.54 -1.83
N GLU A 66 -6.80 -12.92 -2.81
CA GLU A 66 -6.65 -11.46 -2.94
C GLU A 66 -7.24 -11.02 -4.29
N SER A 67 -8.04 -9.97 -4.34
CA SER A 67 -8.55 -9.45 -5.60
C SER A 67 -7.42 -8.88 -6.49
N ILE A 68 -7.72 -8.60 -7.76
CA ILE A 68 -6.78 -7.89 -8.63
C ILE A 68 -6.62 -6.43 -8.16
N GLU A 69 -7.71 -5.83 -7.70
CA GLU A 69 -7.74 -4.46 -7.17
C GLU A 69 -6.87 -4.31 -5.92
N GLU A 70 -6.99 -5.21 -4.94
CA GLU A 70 -6.12 -5.22 -3.76
C GLU A 70 -4.63 -5.32 -4.13
N SER A 71 -4.29 -6.09 -5.16
CA SER A 71 -2.90 -6.16 -5.65
C SER A 71 -2.43 -4.85 -6.27
N TRP A 72 -3.30 -4.08 -6.93
CA TRP A 72 -2.97 -2.73 -7.41
C TRP A 72 -2.79 -1.73 -6.27
N ILE A 73 -3.68 -1.76 -5.27
CA ILE A 73 -3.56 -0.96 -4.04
C ILE A 73 -2.22 -1.25 -3.35
N ASP A 74 -1.85 -2.52 -3.22
CA ASP A 74 -0.57 -2.94 -2.64
C ASP A 74 0.64 -2.36 -3.40
N ILE A 75 0.62 -2.45 -4.73
CA ILE A 75 1.66 -1.87 -5.58
C ILE A 75 1.77 -0.36 -5.34
N ALA A 76 0.63 0.35 -5.31
CA ALA A 76 0.62 1.79 -5.07
C ALA A 76 1.16 2.16 -3.69
N VAL A 77 0.79 1.41 -2.64
CA VAL A 77 1.35 1.60 -1.29
C VAL A 77 2.86 1.39 -1.28
N TYR A 78 3.36 0.32 -1.91
CA TYR A 78 4.80 0.06 -1.99
C TYR A 78 5.55 1.14 -2.77
N ALA A 79 4.98 1.65 -3.86
CA ALA A 79 5.57 2.76 -4.61
C ALA A 79 5.69 4.04 -3.76
N ILE A 80 4.66 4.36 -2.96
CA ILE A 80 4.71 5.48 -2.01
C ILE A 80 5.78 5.24 -0.95
N ILE A 81 5.87 4.03 -0.37
CA ILE A 81 6.91 3.68 0.60
C ILE A 81 8.31 3.87 0.02
N ALA A 82 8.55 3.50 -1.25
CA ALA A 82 9.84 3.73 -1.91
C ALA A 82 10.17 5.22 -1.99
N VAL A 83 9.21 6.07 -2.32
CA VAL A 83 9.39 7.53 -2.33
C VAL A 83 9.69 8.05 -0.91
N LEU A 84 8.97 7.57 0.10
CA LEU A 84 9.23 7.92 1.51
C LEU A 84 10.62 7.49 1.97
N LEU A 85 11.10 6.34 1.52
CA LEU A 85 12.43 5.82 1.82
C LEU A 85 13.51 6.70 1.18
N LYS A 86 13.38 7.05 -0.11
CA LYS A 86 14.29 7.99 -0.80
C LYS A 86 14.37 9.35 -0.11
N ARG A 87 13.25 9.83 0.42
CA ARG A 87 13.20 11.09 1.18
C ARG A 87 13.71 10.95 2.62
N SER A 88 14.13 9.75 3.04
CA SER A 88 14.46 9.40 4.43
C SER A 88 13.30 9.57 5.43
N TRP A 89 12.08 9.83 4.97
CA TRP A 89 10.92 10.06 5.82
C TRP A 89 10.46 8.77 6.50
N PHE A 90 10.50 7.65 5.76
CA PHE A 90 10.14 6.34 6.32
C PHE A 90 11.04 5.94 7.51
N LYS A 91 12.31 6.34 7.44
CA LYS A 91 13.29 6.11 8.50
C LYS A 91 13.11 7.05 9.69
N LYS A 92 12.85 8.34 9.43
CA LYS A 92 12.91 9.40 10.45
C LYS A 92 11.59 9.69 11.16
N LEU A 93 10.45 9.39 10.55
CA LEU A 93 9.13 9.77 11.06
C LEU A 93 8.40 8.57 11.63
N GLU A 94 7.64 8.78 12.70
CA GLU A 94 6.74 7.78 13.28
C GLU A 94 5.29 8.01 12.86
N MET A 95 4.49 6.95 12.97
CA MET A 95 3.04 7.06 12.83
C MET A 95 2.49 7.93 13.96
N LYS A 96 1.52 8.79 13.65
CA LYS A 96 0.77 9.50 14.70
C LYS A 96 0.14 8.44 15.61
N GLU A 97 0.56 8.40 16.87
CA GLU A 97 -0.16 7.63 17.89
C GLU A 97 -1.60 8.12 17.92
N LYS A 98 -2.56 7.19 18.07
CA LYS A 98 -3.84 7.62 18.62
C LYS A 98 -3.52 8.05 20.04
N THR A 99 -3.54 9.35 20.34
CA THR A 99 -3.76 9.82 21.70
C THR A 99 -4.98 9.07 22.20
N THR A 100 -4.77 8.03 23.01
CA THR A 100 -5.78 7.51 23.90
C THR A 100 -6.20 8.70 24.73
N SER A 101 -7.34 9.29 24.37
CA SER A 101 -8.05 10.23 25.23
C SER A 101 -8.09 9.59 26.61
N ASN A 102 -7.44 10.25 27.58
CA ASN A 102 -7.56 9.92 28.99
C ASN A 102 -9.03 9.62 29.29
N ARG A 103 -9.30 8.41 29.78
CA ARG A 103 -10.43 8.15 30.66
C ARG A 103 -9.97 8.41 32.07
#